data_AF-A0A6I3FFQ6-F1
#
_entry.id   AF-A0A6I3FFQ6-F1
#
_cell.length_a   1.000
_cell.length_b   1.000
_cell.length_c   1.000
_cell.angle_alpha   90.00
_cell.angle_beta   90.00
_cell.angle_gamma   90.00
#
_symmetry.space_group_name_H-M   'P 1'
#
loop_
_entity.id
_entity.type
_entity.pdbx_description
1 polymer ?
#
loop_
_entity_poly.entity_id
_entity_poly.type
_entity_poly.pdbx_seq_one_letter_code
_entity_poly.pdbx_strand_id
1 'polypeptide(L)'
;MFDEGVELQTRNLVVSAVFCAMLLLGAGCSATKQAMTTPSQPTMPAMTVQEAEAQFTTIARASCEAALEKGTLEKSVEPEGFTLVMVPNADAYKDFSAAYFQPDDTYELIWETDAFSACGASMTYDLAAEAGQDSDLDVTFNAKLQRFETFQDLGEFGVSRLGYEVFEGKISSVQDLESEGSAKRTVSYGNLTEAEINILTTAVDRFLAD
;
A
#
# COMPACT_ATOMS: atom_id res chain seq x y z
N MET A 1 -21.83 -31.14 -32.94
CA MET A 1 -21.58 -32.49 -32.41
C MET A 1 -20.23 -32.48 -31.72
N PHE A 2 -20.24 -32.17 -30.43
CA PHE A 2 -19.36 -32.68 -29.38
C PHE A 2 -20.13 -32.39 -28.09
N ASP A 3 -20.31 -33.42 -27.27
CA ASP A 3 -21.22 -33.44 -26.13
C ASP A 3 -20.51 -34.24 -25.03
N GLU A 4 -20.02 -33.51 -24.03
CA GLU A 4 -19.34 -33.98 -22.83
C GLU A 4 -19.20 -32.74 -21.91
N GLY A 5 -19.49 -32.79 -20.61
CA GLY A 5 -19.95 -33.94 -19.83
C GLY A 5 -19.56 -33.82 -18.35
N VAL A 6 -19.87 -32.70 -17.68
CA VAL A 6 -19.46 -32.50 -16.28
C VAL A 6 -20.58 -32.90 -15.33
N GLU A 7 -20.46 -34.10 -14.78
CA GLU A 7 -21.35 -34.66 -13.77
C GLU A 7 -21.03 -34.11 -12.37
N LEU A 8 -22.03 -33.57 -11.67
CA LEU A 8 -21.89 -33.11 -10.28
C LEU A 8 -22.82 -33.90 -9.36
N GLN A 9 -22.24 -34.87 -8.65
CA GLN A 9 -22.91 -35.90 -7.88
C GLN A 9 -23.78 -35.36 -6.72
N THR A 10 -25.06 -35.77 -6.70
CA THR A 10 -26.00 -35.48 -5.61
C THR A 10 -25.80 -36.40 -4.40
N ARG A 11 -25.88 -35.86 -3.17
CA ARG A 11 -26.12 -36.67 -1.95
C ARG A 11 -27.15 -36.00 -1.02
N ASN A 12 -28.33 -36.62 -0.92
CA ASN A 12 -29.42 -36.27 0.02
C ASN A 12 -29.46 -37.23 1.22
N LEU A 13 -29.96 -36.73 2.36
CA LEU A 13 -30.51 -37.42 3.57
C LEU A 13 -30.96 -36.27 4.52
N VAL A 14 -32.23 -35.89 4.76
CA VAL A 14 -33.51 -36.61 5.07
C VAL A 14 -33.37 -37.38 6.41
N VAL A 15 -34.08 -37.13 7.53
CA VAL A 15 -35.54 -37.18 7.94
C VAL A 15 -35.68 -36.34 9.27
N SER A 16 -36.75 -35.72 9.83
CA SER A 16 -38.23 -35.56 9.69
C SER A 16 -38.63 -34.08 10.06
N ALA A 17 -39.85 -33.53 10.16
CA ALA A 17 -41.19 -33.83 10.77
C ALA A 17 -41.24 -33.80 12.33
N VAL A 18 -42.24 -33.23 13.04
CA VAL A 18 -43.72 -33.18 12.80
C VAL A 18 -44.41 -31.86 13.28
N PHE A 19 -45.48 -31.49 12.57
CA PHE A 19 -46.61 -30.56 12.83
C PHE A 19 -46.90 -29.97 14.24
N CYS A 20 -47.40 -28.72 14.24
CA CYS A 20 -48.77 -28.42 14.72
C CYS A 20 -49.39 -27.21 13.95
N ALA A 21 -50.70 -26.98 14.10
CA ALA A 21 -51.51 -25.99 13.35
C ALA A 21 -52.06 -24.87 14.29
N MET A 22 -52.83 -23.83 13.91
CA MET A 22 -53.58 -23.48 12.68
C MET A 22 -53.99 -21.98 12.70
N LEU A 23 -54.26 -21.37 11.53
CA LEU A 23 -55.16 -20.20 11.27
C LEU A 23 -55.10 -18.91 12.14
N LEU A 24 -54.96 -17.75 11.47
CA LEU A 24 -56.10 -16.84 11.17
C LEU A 24 -55.72 -15.73 10.16
N LEU A 25 -56.70 -14.97 9.65
CA LEU A 25 -56.53 -14.03 8.53
C LEU A 25 -56.20 -12.59 8.97
N GLY A 26 -55.46 -11.87 8.11
CA GLY A 26 -55.30 -10.41 8.17
C GLY A 26 -54.82 -9.85 6.83
N ALA A 27 -55.52 -8.86 6.28
CA ALA A 27 -55.16 -8.21 5.01
C ALA A 27 -54.32 -6.94 5.26
N GLY A 28 -53.32 -6.68 4.41
CA GLY A 28 -52.51 -5.46 4.50
C GLY A 28 -51.38 -5.42 3.49
N CYS A 29 -51.60 -4.80 2.33
CA CYS A 29 -50.52 -4.52 1.38
C CYS A 29 -49.71 -3.31 1.84
N SER A 30 -48.44 -3.53 2.21
CA SER A 30 -47.38 -2.54 2.10
C SER A 30 -46.05 -3.24 1.88
N ALA A 31 -45.68 -3.41 0.60
CA ALA A 31 -44.33 -3.76 0.23
C ALA A 31 -43.43 -2.53 0.45
N THR A 32 -43.04 -2.29 1.71
CA THR A 32 -42.04 -1.29 2.04
C THR A 32 -40.76 -1.63 1.29
N LYS A 33 -40.47 -0.89 0.22
CA LYS A 33 -39.16 -0.91 -0.44
C LYS A 33 -38.15 -0.37 0.56
N GLN A 34 -37.58 -1.26 1.37
CA GLN A 34 -36.48 -0.95 2.26
C GLN A 34 -35.31 -0.58 1.36
N ALA A 35 -35.08 0.72 1.21
CA ALA A 35 -33.97 1.23 0.42
C ALA A 35 -32.68 0.70 1.03
N MET A 36 -32.02 -0.22 0.33
CA MET A 36 -30.72 -0.72 0.72
C MET A 36 -29.71 0.40 0.46
N THR A 37 -29.58 1.30 1.44
CA THR A 37 -28.57 2.34 1.46
C THR A 37 -27.22 1.65 1.56
N THR A 38 -26.54 1.50 0.42
CA THR A 38 -25.12 1.14 0.38
C THR A 38 -24.39 2.04 1.37
N PRO A 39 -23.58 1.50 2.30
CA PRO A 39 -22.77 2.32 3.18
C PRO A 39 -21.84 3.19 2.33
N SER A 40 -22.12 4.49 2.26
CA SER A 40 -21.16 5.44 1.70
C SER A 40 -19.93 5.40 2.59
N GLN A 41 -18.83 4.87 2.06
CA GLN A 41 -17.52 4.98 2.71
C GLN A 41 -17.29 6.47 3.04
N PRO A 42 -16.96 6.82 4.30
CA PRO A 42 -16.92 8.20 4.73
C PRO A 42 -15.85 8.96 3.94
N THR A 43 -16.27 9.78 2.99
CA THR A 43 -15.40 10.70 2.27
C THR A 43 -14.83 11.67 3.30
N MET A 44 -13.52 11.62 3.54
CA MET A 44 -12.87 12.60 4.40
C MET A 44 -13.14 14.01 3.86
N PRO A 45 -13.38 15.00 4.74
CA PRO A 45 -13.63 16.38 4.32
C PRO A 45 -12.44 16.93 3.52
N ALA A 46 -12.68 17.95 2.71
CA ALA A 46 -11.60 18.69 2.08
C ALA A 46 -10.77 19.37 3.18
N MET A 47 -9.46 19.12 3.16
CA MET A 47 -8.48 19.72 4.08
C MET A 47 -7.95 21.03 3.48
N THR A 48 -7.54 21.96 4.33
CA THR A 48 -6.62 23.03 3.93
C THR A 48 -5.23 22.46 3.63
N VAL A 49 -4.37 23.23 2.94
CA VAL A 49 -2.97 22.86 2.67
C VAL A 49 -2.24 22.56 3.99
N GLN A 50 -2.37 23.43 4.99
CA GLN A 50 -1.70 23.31 6.29
C GLN A 50 -2.17 22.08 7.10
N GLU A 51 -3.46 21.71 7.02
CA GLU A 51 -3.96 20.48 7.61
C GLU A 51 -3.43 19.24 6.87
N ALA A 52 -3.39 19.28 5.54
CA ALA A 52 -2.88 18.18 4.72
C ALA A 52 -1.37 17.96 4.95
N GLU A 53 -0.58 19.03 4.98
CA GLU A 53 0.86 19.05 5.25
C GLU A 53 1.18 18.49 6.64
N ALA A 54 0.53 19.00 7.69
CA ALA A 54 0.76 18.54 9.06
C ALA A 54 0.35 17.07 9.26
N GLN A 55 -0.76 16.66 8.66
CA GLN A 55 -1.20 15.26 8.69
C GLN A 55 -0.27 14.36 7.89
N PHE A 56 0.16 14.76 6.69
CA PHE A 56 1.07 13.98 5.84
C PHE A 56 2.47 13.86 6.47
N THR A 57 3.02 14.93 7.04
CA THR A 57 4.27 14.91 7.80
C THR A 57 4.23 13.88 8.95
N THR A 58 3.09 13.80 9.65
CA THR A 58 2.85 12.80 10.71
C THR A 58 2.82 11.37 10.14
N ILE A 59 2.14 11.18 9.00
CA ILE A 59 2.04 9.89 8.31
C ILE A 59 3.39 9.44 7.75
N ALA A 60 4.18 10.34 7.17
CA ALA A 60 5.50 10.06 6.61
C ALA A 60 6.48 9.60 7.70
N ARG A 61 6.55 10.32 8.82
CA ARG A 61 7.37 9.92 9.98
C ARG A 61 6.93 8.57 10.56
N ALA A 62 5.64 8.36 10.78
CA ALA A 62 5.11 7.07 11.26
C ALA A 62 5.29 5.91 10.27
N SER A 63 5.38 6.21 8.96
CA SER A 63 5.69 5.25 7.90
C SER A 63 7.17 4.85 7.93
N CYS A 64 8.07 5.82 8.09
CA CYS A 64 9.50 5.55 8.14
C CYS A 64 9.91 4.85 9.44
N GLU A 65 9.38 5.31 10.59
CA GLU A 65 9.55 4.64 11.89
C GLU A 65 9.12 3.17 11.82
N ALA A 66 7.95 2.89 11.24
CA ALA A 66 7.48 1.51 11.06
C ALA A 66 8.35 0.68 10.10
N ALA A 67 8.89 1.29 9.04
CA ALA A 67 9.82 0.63 8.12
C ALA A 67 11.15 0.29 8.79
N LEU A 68 11.71 1.19 9.60
CA LEU A 68 12.98 1.00 10.30
C LEU A 68 12.88 0.04 11.50
N GLU A 69 11.76 0.08 12.24
CA GLU A 69 11.52 -0.80 13.40
C GLU A 69 11.16 -2.23 12.98
N LYS A 70 10.37 -2.40 11.92
CA LYS A 70 9.75 -3.69 11.56
C LYS A 70 10.21 -4.27 10.22
N GLY A 71 10.96 -3.50 9.43
CA GLY A 71 11.20 -3.78 8.02
C GLY A 71 10.04 -3.31 7.13
N THR A 72 10.31 -3.10 5.85
CA THR A 72 9.29 -2.79 4.85
C THR A 72 9.53 -3.54 3.55
N LEU A 73 8.45 -3.73 2.81
CA LEU A 73 8.44 -4.35 1.50
C LEU A 73 7.60 -3.47 0.57
N GLU A 74 8.24 -3.00 -0.50
CA GLU A 74 7.57 -2.22 -1.54
C GLU A 74 7.58 -2.99 -2.86
N LYS A 75 6.45 -3.03 -3.57
CA LYS A 75 6.30 -3.76 -4.84
C LYS A 75 5.60 -2.91 -5.87
N SER A 76 6.22 -2.76 -7.04
CA SER A 76 5.53 -2.25 -8.23
C SER A 76 4.87 -3.41 -8.97
N VAL A 77 3.65 -3.21 -9.50
CA VAL A 77 2.89 -4.24 -10.23
C VAL A 77 2.65 -3.81 -11.68
N GLU A 78 2.89 -4.75 -12.60
CA GLU A 78 2.96 -4.60 -14.07
C GLU A 78 4.28 -4.01 -14.63
N PRO A 79 4.58 -4.31 -15.91
CA PRO A 79 4.98 -5.63 -16.39
C PRO A 79 6.44 -6.00 -16.03
N GLU A 80 7.27 -4.98 -15.74
CA GLU A 80 8.70 -5.08 -15.35
C GLU A 80 8.90 -4.73 -13.86
N GLY A 81 7.79 -4.72 -13.10
CA GLY A 81 7.71 -4.25 -11.71
C GLY A 81 8.73 -4.86 -10.74
N PHE A 82 9.41 -3.98 -10.02
CA PHE A 82 10.46 -4.28 -9.04
C PHE A 82 9.91 -4.55 -7.63
N THR A 83 10.76 -5.14 -6.78
CA THR A 83 10.57 -5.26 -5.33
C THR A 83 11.71 -4.57 -4.59
N LEU A 84 11.39 -3.77 -3.57
CA LEU A 84 12.33 -3.28 -2.57
C LEU A 84 12.07 -4.02 -1.25
N VAL A 85 13.13 -4.44 -0.56
CA VAL A 85 13.04 -5.01 0.79
C VAL A 85 14.00 -4.27 1.73
N MET A 86 13.53 -3.96 2.93
CA MET A 86 14.36 -3.52 4.06
C MET A 86 14.01 -4.33 5.29
N VAL A 87 15.01 -4.84 6.00
CA VAL A 87 14.88 -5.48 7.32
C VAL A 87 15.31 -4.49 8.42
N PRO A 88 14.87 -4.66 9.68
CA PRO A 88 15.44 -3.92 10.81
C PRO A 88 16.95 -4.14 10.91
N ASN A 89 17.70 -3.15 11.39
CA ASN A 89 19.16 -3.28 11.56
C ASN A 89 19.59 -4.41 12.51
N ALA A 90 18.69 -4.93 13.35
CA ALA A 90 18.93 -6.11 14.19
C ALA A 90 18.90 -7.45 13.41
N ASP A 91 18.23 -7.46 12.25
CA ASP A 91 18.05 -8.63 11.37
C ASP A 91 18.90 -8.50 10.07
N ALA A 92 19.79 -7.50 10.02
CA ALA A 92 20.66 -7.21 8.87
C ALA A 92 21.59 -8.37 8.51
N TYR A 93 21.78 -8.59 7.21
CA TYR A 93 22.63 -9.67 6.70
C TYR A 93 24.01 -9.14 6.30
N LYS A 94 25.05 -9.55 7.06
CA LYS A 94 26.44 -9.10 6.89
C LYS A 94 26.57 -7.56 6.85
N ASP A 95 25.91 -6.90 7.81
CA ASP A 95 25.85 -5.44 7.99
C ASP A 95 25.04 -4.67 6.92
N PHE A 96 24.37 -5.35 5.98
CA PHE A 96 23.43 -4.74 5.02
C PHE A 96 21.97 -5.01 5.41
N SER A 97 21.11 -3.99 5.31
CA SER A 97 19.69 -4.07 5.72
C SER A 97 18.68 -3.88 4.58
N ALA A 98 19.09 -3.44 3.39
CA ALA A 98 18.16 -3.14 2.30
C ALA A 98 18.65 -3.55 0.90
N ALA A 99 17.73 -3.99 0.04
CA ALA A 99 18.02 -4.48 -1.31
C ALA A 99 16.87 -4.28 -2.30
N TYR A 100 17.26 -4.23 -3.58
CA TYR A 100 16.43 -4.08 -4.77
C TYR A 100 16.39 -5.40 -5.57
N PHE A 101 15.27 -5.67 -6.24
CA PHE A 101 15.11 -6.79 -7.17
C PHE A 101 14.22 -6.42 -8.37
N GLN A 102 14.66 -6.79 -9.57
CA GLN A 102 13.84 -6.83 -10.79
C GLN A 102 13.67 -8.27 -11.31
N PRO A 103 12.58 -8.61 -12.02
CA PRO A 103 12.31 -9.97 -12.53
C PRO A 103 13.33 -10.52 -13.55
N ASP A 104 14.30 -9.74 -13.99
CA ASP A 104 15.34 -10.08 -14.96
C ASP A 104 16.62 -10.68 -14.32
N ASP A 105 16.58 -10.97 -13.02
CA ASP A 105 17.70 -11.38 -12.16
C ASP A 105 18.66 -10.25 -11.74
N THR A 106 18.27 -8.99 -11.92
CA THR A 106 18.96 -7.83 -11.31
C THR A 106 18.69 -7.77 -9.80
N TYR A 107 19.76 -7.78 -9.01
CA TYR A 107 19.76 -7.56 -7.56
C TYR A 107 20.78 -6.47 -7.22
N GLU A 108 20.37 -5.45 -6.46
CA GLU A 108 21.24 -4.35 -6.05
C GLU A 108 21.09 -4.06 -4.55
N LEU A 109 22.11 -3.48 -3.93
CA LEU A 109 22.05 -3.01 -2.54
C LEU A 109 21.49 -1.59 -2.48
N ILE A 110 20.61 -1.34 -1.52
CA ILE A 110 20.06 0.00 -1.27
C ILE A 110 20.82 0.61 -0.09
N TRP A 111 21.46 1.75 -0.33
CA TRP A 111 22.37 2.41 0.62
C TRP A 111 21.68 3.46 1.48
N GLU A 112 20.59 4.05 0.97
CA GLU A 112 19.91 5.22 1.54
C GLU A 112 18.41 4.90 1.70
N THR A 113 17.82 5.30 2.82
CA THR A 113 16.47 4.88 3.22
C THR A 113 15.35 5.63 2.49
N ASP A 114 15.66 6.78 1.89
CA ASP A 114 14.74 7.59 1.09
C ASP A 114 14.30 6.94 -0.23
N ALA A 115 15.08 5.98 -0.75
CA ALA A 115 14.69 5.11 -1.87
C ALA A 115 13.38 4.33 -1.61
N PHE A 116 13.04 4.09 -0.33
CA PHE A 116 11.74 3.58 0.09
C PHE A 116 10.72 4.70 0.18
N SER A 117 9.60 4.54 -0.52
CA SER A 117 8.45 5.46 -0.48
C SER A 117 7.89 5.64 0.94
N ALA A 118 8.06 4.64 1.80
CA ALA A 118 7.76 4.69 3.22
C ALA A 118 8.59 5.74 4.01
N CYS A 119 9.79 6.09 3.52
CA CYS A 119 10.75 6.95 4.21
C CYS A 119 11.08 8.26 3.48
N GLY A 120 11.12 8.29 2.14
CA GLY A 120 11.59 9.45 1.37
C GLY A 120 10.99 10.79 1.79
N ALA A 121 9.67 10.86 1.97
CA ALA A 121 9.01 12.09 2.43
C ALA A 121 9.42 12.50 3.86
N SER A 122 9.68 11.55 4.77
CA SER A 122 10.20 11.88 6.11
C SER A 122 11.61 12.46 6.00
N MET A 123 12.48 11.80 5.22
CA MET A 123 13.85 12.26 4.98
C MET A 123 13.88 13.67 4.39
N THR A 124 12.98 14.03 3.48
CA THR A 124 12.86 15.41 2.96
C THR A 124 12.54 16.42 4.08
N TYR A 125 11.58 16.14 4.97
CA TYR A 125 11.26 17.01 6.10
C TYR A 125 12.38 17.11 7.13
N ASP A 126 13.05 15.99 7.41
CA ASP A 126 14.10 15.91 8.42
C ASP A 126 15.40 16.59 7.93
N LEU A 127 15.76 16.44 6.65
CA LEU A 127 16.87 17.17 6.00
C LEU A 127 16.63 18.69 5.93
N ALA A 128 15.40 19.13 5.61
CA ALA A 128 15.05 20.56 5.64
C ALA A 128 15.21 21.15 7.04
N ALA A 129 14.75 20.42 8.07
CA ALA A 129 14.91 20.80 9.47
C ALA A 129 16.39 20.85 9.91
N GLU A 130 17.24 19.93 9.44
CA GLU A 130 18.69 19.98 9.68
C GLU A 130 19.38 21.18 9.01
N ALA A 131 18.93 21.57 7.80
CA ALA A 131 19.36 22.79 7.13
C ALA A 131 18.86 24.08 7.81
N GLY A 132 17.90 23.98 8.73
CA GLY A 132 17.24 25.12 9.36
C GLY A 132 16.28 25.86 8.42
N GLN A 133 15.68 25.12 7.47
CA GLN A 133 14.77 25.61 6.43
C GLN A 133 13.41 24.93 6.54
N ASP A 134 12.38 25.56 5.97
CA ASP A 134 11.11 24.88 5.68
C ASP A 134 11.32 23.91 4.49
N SER A 135 10.45 22.90 4.34
CA SER A 135 10.55 21.90 3.28
C SER A 135 9.89 22.37 1.99
N ASP A 136 10.58 22.27 0.85
CA ASP A 136 10.03 22.55 -0.50
C ASP A 136 9.06 21.46 -1.01
N LEU A 137 8.63 20.53 -0.14
CA LEU A 137 7.66 19.47 -0.46
C LEU A 137 6.22 19.95 -0.19
N ASP A 138 5.63 20.58 -1.21
CA ASP A 138 4.21 20.97 -1.24
C ASP A 138 3.30 19.75 -1.00
N VAL A 139 2.24 19.91 -0.20
CA VAL A 139 1.27 18.84 0.12
C VAL A 139 -0.17 19.29 -0.09
N THR A 140 -0.97 18.45 -0.75
CA THR A 140 -2.43 18.61 -0.84
C THR A 140 -3.15 17.30 -0.52
N PHE A 141 -4.43 17.38 -0.14
CA PHE A 141 -5.30 16.20 0.01
C PHE A 141 -6.37 16.15 -1.08
N ASN A 142 -6.28 15.15 -1.96
CA ASN A 142 -7.24 14.94 -3.03
C ASN A 142 -8.48 14.21 -2.50
N ALA A 143 -9.43 14.97 -1.96
CA ALA A 143 -10.66 14.42 -1.37
C ALA A 143 -11.54 13.59 -2.34
N LYS A 144 -11.36 13.71 -3.66
CA LYS A 144 -12.04 12.83 -4.64
C LYS A 144 -11.40 11.45 -4.71
N LEU A 145 -10.07 11.37 -4.62
CA LEU A 145 -9.30 10.12 -4.67
C LEU A 145 -8.95 9.56 -3.28
N GLN A 146 -9.25 10.30 -2.21
CA GLN A 146 -8.95 9.97 -0.81
C GLN A 146 -7.46 9.66 -0.56
N ARG A 147 -6.59 10.42 -1.23
CA ARG A 147 -5.12 10.29 -1.16
C ARG A 147 -4.46 11.65 -0.94
N PHE A 148 -3.25 11.66 -0.38
CA PHE A 148 -2.39 12.85 -0.40
C PHE A 148 -1.71 12.95 -1.77
N GLU A 149 -1.42 14.15 -2.23
CA GLU A 149 -0.66 14.41 -3.46
C GLU A 149 0.41 15.46 -3.14
N THR A 150 1.68 15.12 -3.36
CA THR A 150 2.82 16.02 -3.17
C THR A 150 3.28 16.65 -4.47
N PHE A 151 4.00 17.76 -4.36
CA PHE A 151 4.75 18.39 -5.43
C PHE A 151 6.14 18.79 -4.91
N GLN A 152 7.18 18.64 -5.73
CA GLN A 152 8.49 19.19 -5.48
C GLN A 152 9.15 19.58 -6.81
N ASP A 153 9.71 20.79 -6.86
CA ASP A 153 10.59 21.23 -7.96
C ASP A 153 12.03 20.86 -7.63
N LEU A 154 12.65 20.02 -8.48
CA LEU A 154 14.03 19.56 -8.34
C LEU A 154 14.98 20.33 -9.28
N GLY A 155 14.54 21.45 -9.85
CA GLY A 155 15.32 22.32 -10.72
C GLY A 155 15.70 21.63 -12.03
N GLU A 156 17.01 21.43 -12.26
CA GLU A 156 17.49 20.79 -13.49
C GLU A 156 17.17 19.28 -13.56
N PHE A 157 16.79 18.66 -12.43
CA PHE A 157 16.36 17.26 -12.37
C PHE A 157 14.85 17.07 -12.64
N GLY A 158 14.11 18.15 -12.88
CA GLY A 158 12.68 18.13 -13.22
C GLY A 158 11.76 18.31 -12.02
N VAL A 159 10.57 17.72 -12.07
CA VAL A 159 9.55 17.81 -11.00
C VAL A 159 9.19 16.42 -10.50
N SER A 160 8.94 16.31 -9.19
CA SER A 160 8.41 15.10 -8.55
C SER A 160 6.96 15.36 -8.12
N ARG A 161 6.03 14.51 -8.54
CA ARG A 161 4.62 14.57 -8.13
C ARG A 161 4.13 13.18 -7.79
N LEU A 162 3.84 12.94 -6.51
CA LEU A 162 3.55 11.60 -5.99
C LEU A 162 2.19 11.56 -5.28
N GLY A 163 1.38 10.54 -5.57
CA GLY A 163 0.09 10.31 -4.94
C GLY A 163 0.15 9.17 -3.92
N TYR A 164 -0.15 9.46 -2.65
CA TYR A 164 0.00 8.56 -1.51
C TYR A 164 -1.35 8.11 -0.93
N GLU A 165 -1.64 6.82 -1.03
CA GLU A 165 -2.75 6.19 -0.29
C GLU A 165 -2.29 5.79 1.12
N VAL A 166 -3.20 5.89 2.09
CA VAL A 166 -2.87 5.77 3.52
C VAL A 166 -3.79 4.76 4.19
N PHE A 167 -3.21 3.83 4.93
CA PHE A 167 -3.92 2.82 5.73
C PHE A 167 -3.33 2.77 7.15
N GLU A 168 -4.19 2.76 8.17
CA GLU A 168 -3.79 2.75 9.59
C GLU A 168 -2.70 3.79 9.93
N GLY A 169 -2.84 5.00 9.41
CA GLY A 169 -1.92 6.13 9.65
C GLY A 169 -0.55 6.03 8.96
N LYS A 170 -0.35 5.07 8.04
CA LYS A 170 0.90 4.86 7.31
C LYS A 170 0.65 4.78 5.80
N ILE A 171 1.68 5.04 5.00
CA ILE A 171 1.63 4.91 3.53
C ILE A 171 1.36 3.44 3.15
N SER A 172 0.38 3.21 2.26
CA SER A 172 0.01 1.87 1.79
C SER A 172 0.15 1.70 0.27
N SER A 173 0.09 2.80 -0.49
CA SER A 173 0.57 2.82 -1.88
C SER A 173 1.08 4.19 -2.27
N VAL A 174 1.99 4.23 -3.26
CA VAL A 174 2.51 5.46 -3.89
C VAL A 174 2.44 5.32 -5.41
N GLN A 175 2.12 6.41 -6.09
CA GLN A 175 2.04 6.48 -7.55
C GLN A 175 2.72 7.75 -8.08
N ASP A 176 3.54 7.60 -9.12
CA ASP A 176 4.06 8.74 -9.91
C ASP A 176 2.93 9.39 -10.72
N LEU A 177 2.77 10.70 -10.63
CA LEU A 177 1.68 11.45 -11.27
C LEU A 177 2.12 12.16 -12.57
N GLU A 178 3.41 12.15 -12.90
CA GLU A 178 3.94 12.70 -14.16
C GLU A 178 4.01 11.64 -15.26
N SER A 179 4.32 10.39 -14.92
CA SER A 179 4.27 9.28 -15.86
C SER A 179 2.83 8.80 -16.08
N GLU A 180 2.23 9.14 -17.24
CA GLU A 180 0.90 8.64 -17.61
C GLU A 180 0.88 7.10 -17.66
N GLY A 181 -0.05 6.50 -16.92
CA GLY A 181 -0.16 5.04 -16.82
C GLY A 181 0.81 4.39 -15.83
N SER A 182 1.47 5.16 -14.95
CA SER A 182 2.35 4.63 -13.92
C SER A 182 1.70 3.55 -13.06
N ALA A 183 2.45 2.47 -12.83
CA ALA A 183 2.11 1.44 -11.86
C ALA A 183 2.08 2.03 -10.44
N LYS A 184 1.12 1.57 -9.63
CA LYS A 184 1.16 1.81 -8.18
C LYS A 184 2.23 0.93 -7.55
N ARG A 185 3.06 1.52 -6.70
CA ARG A 185 3.93 0.81 -5.76
C ARG A 185 3.14 0.56 -4.47
N THR A 186 2.87 -0.69 -4.10
CA THR A 186 2.27 -1.03 -2.79
C THR A 186 3.34 -1.04 -1.71
N VAL A 187 3.03 -0.54 -0.52
CA VAL A 187 3.93 -0.47 0.65
C VAL A 187 3.36 -1.33 1.78
N SER A 188 4.21 -2.08 2.47
CA SER A 188 3.83 -2.98 3.57
C SER A 188 4.91 -3.08 4.65
N TYR A 189 4.54 -3.39 5.89
CA TYR A 189 5.41 -3.27 7.08
C TYR A 189 5.49 -4.58 7.88
N GLY A 190 6.72 -5.05 8.10
CA GLY A 190 7.01 -6.32 8.78
C GLY A 190 6.42 -7.56 8.11
N ASN A 191 6.52 -8.69 8.81
CA ASN A 191 6.06 -10.02 8.34
C ASN A 191 6.61 -10.45 6.98
N LEU A 192 7.86 -10.04 6.67
CA LEU A 192 8.58 -10.43 5.45
C LEU A 192 8.68 -11.96 5.36
N THR A 193 8.42 -12.53 4.18
CA THR A 193 8.59 -13.97 3.95
C THR A 193 10.06 -14.33 3.71
N GLU A 194 10.40 -15.61 3.88
CA GLU A 194 11.74 -16.14 3.56
C GLU A 194 12.19 -15.80 2.12
N ALA A 195 11.26 -15.78 1.16
CA ALA A 195 11.54 -15.43 -0.24
C ALA A 195 11.86 -13.95 -0.44
N GLU A 196 11.26 -13.07 0.37
CA GLU A 196 11.52 -11.61 0.32
C GLU A 196 12.80 -11.25 1.08
N ILE A 197 13.08 -11.91 2.20
CA ILE A 197 14.37 -11.82 2.89
C ILE A 197 15.51 -12.34 2.00
N ASN A 198 15.24 -13.38 1.17
CA ASN A 198 16.24 -13.91 0.24
C ASN A 198 16.65 -12.91 -0.86
N ILE A 199 15.89 -11.85 -1.11
CA ILE A 199 16.33 -10.76 -2.01
C ILE A 199 17.56 -10.06 -1.42
N LEU A 200 17.52 -9.73 -0.12
CA LEU A 200 18.64 -9.11 0.58
C LEU A 200 19.87 -10.03 0.62
N THR A 201 19.70 -11.30 1.00
CA THR A 201 20.84 -12.23 1.06
C THR A 201 21.46 -12.45 -0.32
N THR A 202 20.65 -12.51 -1.39
CA THR A 202 21.14 -12.68 -2.77
C THR A 202 21.89 -11.44 -3.27
N ALA A 203 21.39 -10.23 -3.00
CA ALA A 203 22.08 -8.99 -3.35
C ALA A 203 23.44 -8.87 -2.64
N VAL A 204 23.48 -9.17 -1.34
CA VAL A 204 24.70 -9.15 -0.52
C VAL A 204 25.70 -10.23 -0.96
N ASP A 205 25.25 -11.46 -1.21
CA ASP A 205 26.14 -12.56 -1.62
C ASP A 205 26.72 -12.37 -3.02
N ARG A 206 26.03 -11.65 -3.92
CA ARG A 206 26.60 -11.19 -5.19
C ARG A 206 27.63 -10.09 -4.97
N PHE A 207 27.26 -9.01 -4.28
CA PHE A 207 28.15 -7.85 -4.03
C PHE A 207 29.46 -8.23 -3.30
N LEU A 208 29.43 -9.23 -2.42
CA LEU A 208 30.61 -9.70 -1.69
C LEU A 208 31.42 -10.80 -2.42
N ALA A 209 31.05 -11.15 -3.66
CA ALA A 209 31.75 -12.13 -4.49
C ALA A 209 32.56 -11.50 -5.65
N ASP A 210 32.34 -10.20 -5.93
CA ASP A 210 33.03 -9.39 -6.96
C ASP A 210 34.35 -8.76 -6.45
#